data_AF-A0A5N6GP22-F1
#
_entry.id   AF-A0A5N6GP22-F1
#
_cell.length_a   1.000
_cell.length_b   1.000
_cell.length_c   1.000
_cell.angle_alpha   90.00
_cell.angle_beta   90.00
_cell.angle_gamma   90.00
#
_symmetry.space_group_name_H-M   'P 1'
#
loop_
_entity.id
_entity.type
_entity.pdbx_description
1 polymer ?
#
loop_
_entity_poly.entity_id
_entity_poly.type
_entity_poly.pdbx_seq_one_letter_code
_entity_poly.pdbx_strand_id
1 'polypeptide(L)'
;MERLSRPKLQCCICFERYESSDIIRLECGDLYCTDCLKSLFMRATKDEQLFPPRCCRQYIPLSLITKQMTTEEKDAFQRAKIEFSTSNRTYCSNTVCGRFIIPSNIFSEQAKCEYCGSSTCAMCKNPFHSDDCPEDAALQEMLKLSTSQGWQRCLSCKAMVELTIGCYHMTCNCKAEFCYLCGKKWKTCRCAMWAERRLVARAEEIVDRELDHPLPLQERQHRIAQLRDHLLETHQCDHVERFERIAGDTRARFACEMCGAHHWRFILRCPCCHFQVCEACRRHRM
;
A
#
# COMPACT_ATOMS: atom_id res chain seq x y z
N MET A 1 -56.29 52.25 23.95
CA MET A 1 -55.29 51.27 24.42
C MET A 1 -54.03 51.46 23.60
N GLU A 2 -53.08 52.23 24.13
CA GLU A 2 -51.76 52.39 23.51
C GLU A 2 -51.02 51.05 23.55
N ARG A 3 -50.57 50.57 22.39
CA ARG A 3 -49.67 49.43 22.31
C ARG A 3 -48.33 49.87 22.91
N LEU A 4 -48.05 49.46 24.15
CA LEU A 4 -46.72 49.55 24.76
C LEU A 4 -45.74 48.83 23.82
N SER A 5 -45.00 49.61 23.04
CA SER A 5 -43.96 49.08 22.15
C SER A 5 -42.88 48.44 23.02
N ARG A 6 -42.57 47.16 22.75
CA ARG A 6 -41.52 46.45 23.48
C ARG A 6 -40.17 47.16 23.25
N PRO A 7 -39.32 47.28 24.28
CA PRO A 7 -38.01 47.90 24.13
C PRO A 7 -37.18 47.11 23.12
N LYS A 8 -36.72 47.79 22.07
CA LYS A 8 -35.81 47.19 21.08
C LYS A 8 -34.40 47.11 21.65
N LEU A 9 -33.74 45.99 21.42
CA LEU A 9 -32.39 45.71 21.89
C LEU A 9 -31.39 45.89 20.75
N GLN A 10 -30.16 46.34 21.06
CA GLN A 10 -29.15 46.65 20.05
C GLN A 10 -28.17 45.48 19.84
N CYS A 11 -27.87 45.14 18.58
CA CYS A 11 -26.85 44.14 18.22
C CYS A 11 -25.43 44.72 18.37
N CYS A 12 -24.50 43.95 18.94
CA CYS A 12 -23.11 44.38 19.15
C CYS A 12 -22.24 44.42 17.86
N ILE A 13 -22.72 43.85 16.75
CA ILE A 13 -21.97 43.78 15.48
C ILE A 13 -22.46 44.83 14.48
N CYS A 14 -23.76 44.86 14.16
CA CYS A 14 -24.33 45.79 13.19
C CYS A 14 -24.86 47.08 13.82
N PHE A 15 -24.95 47.16 15.15
CA PHE A 15 -25.50 48.30 15.90
C PHE A 15 -26.97 48.66 15.60
N GLU A 16 -27.70 47.81 14.87
CA GLU A 16 -29.14 47.95 14.63
C GLU A 16 -29.98 47.45 15.81
N ARG A 17 -31.25 47.88 15.86
CA ARG A 17 -32.20 47.61 16.95
C ARG A 17 -33.27 46.60 16.54
N TYR A 18 -33.38 45.51 17.29
CA TYR A 18 -34.27 44.37 17.02
C TYR A 18 -35.25 44.12 18.16
N GLU A 19 -36.33 43.40 17.88
CA GLU A 19 -37.23 42.89 18.93
C GLU A 19 -36.57 41.75 19.71
N SER A 20 -37.07 41.47 20.90
CA SER A 20 -36.53 40.41 21.77
C SER A 20 -36.60 39.00 21.14
N SER A 21 -37.42 38.79 20.11
CA SER A 21 -37.53 37.54 19.34
C SER A 21 -36.36 37.31 18.38
N ASP A 22 -35.76 38.39 17.86
CA ASP A 22 -34.79 38.35 16.76
C ASP A 22 -33.36 38.65 17.25
N ILE A 23 -33.17 38.68 18.56
CA ILE A 23 -31.89 38.92 19.21
C ILE A 23 -31.58 37.83 20.24
N ILE A 24 -30.33 37.40 20.25
CA ILE A 24 -29.84 36.31 21.07
C ILE A 24 -28.83 36.88 22.05
N ARG A 25 -29.01 36.60 23.34
CA ARG A 25 -28.07 36.94 24.39
C ARG A 25 -27.11 35.78 24.61
N LEU A 26 -25.81 36.05 24.50
CA LEU A 26 -24.76 35.08 24.78
C LEU A 26 -24.42 35.04 26.28
N GLU A 27 -23.69 34.01 26.70
CA GLU A 27 -23.23 33.84 28.09
C GLU A 27 -22.36 35.01 28.59
N CYS A 28 -21.56 35.60 27.70
CA CYS A 28 -20.75 36.78 28.00
C CYS A 28 -21.59 38.07 28.20
N GLY A 29 -22.89 38.02 27.91
CA GLY A 29 -23.81 39.15 28.03
C GLY A 29 -24.04 39.93 26.73
N ASP A 30 -23.23 39.73 25.70
CA ASP A 30 -23.38 40.39 24.41
C ASP A 30 -24.64 39.94 23.67
N LEU A 31 -25.20 40.88 22.91
CA LEU A 31 -26.45 40.69 22.16
C LEU A 31 -26.15 40.66 20.66
N TYR A 32 -26.61 39.61 19.98
CA TYR A 32 -26.45 39.43 18.54
C TYR A 32 -27.81 39.30 17.87
N CYS A 33 -28.04 40.03 16.78
CA CYS A 33 -29.15 39.67 15.90
C CYS A 33 -28.88 38.31 15.23
N THR A 34 -29.95 37.63 14.82
CA THR A 34 -29.86 36.30 14.19
C THR A 34 -28.92 36.28 12.99
N ASP A 35 -28.96 37.31 12.14
CA ASP A 35 -28.16 37.37 10.92
C ASP A 35 -26.67 37.56 11.20
N CYS A 36 -26.32 38.42 12.16
CA CYS A 36 -24.92 38.61 12.57
C CYS A 36 -24.37 37.35 13.23
N LEU A 37 -25.15 36.67 14.07
CA LEU A 37 -24.72 35.43 14.69
C LEU A 37 -24.52 34.32 13.64
N LYS A 38 -25.50 34.15 12.75
CA LYS A 38 -25.41 33.20 11.63
C LYS A 38 -24.21 33.47 10.73
N SER A 39 -23.96 34.74 10.39
CA SER A 39 -22.79 35.16 9.61
C SER A 39 -21.48 34.80 10.30
N LEU A 40 -21.39 34.94 11.63
CA LEU A 40 -20.22 34.49 12.40
C LEU A 40 -19.97 32.99 12.24
N PHE A 41 -21.01 32.16 12.35
CA PHE A 41 -20.89 30.71 12.12
C PHE A 41 -20.44 30.39 10.68
N MET A 42 -21.03 31.04 9.67
CA MET A 42 -20.69 30.81 8.27
C MET A 42 -19.31 31.36 7.87
N ARG A 43 -18.78 32.33 8.61
CA ARG A 43 -17.38 32.77 8.46
C ARG A 43 -16.43 31.77 9.09
N ALA A 44 -16.77 31.22 10.25
CA ALA A 44 -15.96 30.20 10.91
C ALA A 44 -15.82 28.92 10.06
N THR A 45 -16.76 28.61 9.16
CA THR A 45 -16.61 27.47 8.24
C THR A 45 -15.55 27.68 7.17
N LYS A 46 -15.12 28.92 6.93
CA LYS A 46 -14.13 29.29 5.90
C LYS A 46 -12.76 29.63 6.48
N ASP A 47 -12.70 29.93 7.77
CA ASP A 47 -11.49 30.36 8.46
C ASP A 47 -11.31 29.55 9.75
N GLU A 48 -10.30 28.67 9.73
CA GLU A 48 -9.94 27.80 10.84
C GLU A 48 -9.60 28.57 12.13
N GLN A 49 -9.09 29.81 12.02
CA GLN A 49 -8.78 30.65 13.19
C GLN A 49 -10.04 31.12 13.93
N LEU A 50 -11.13 31.29 13.18
CA LEU A 50 -12.45 31.64 13.72
C LEU A 50 -13.22 30.41 14.23
N PHE A 51 -12.66 29.20 14.04
CA PHE A 51 -13.27 27.96 14.49
C PHE A 51 -12.66 27.49 15.83
N PRO A 52 -13.49 27.05 16.80
CA PRO A 52 -14.94 27.22 16.88
C PRO A 52 -15.34 28.71 17.08
N PRO A 53 -16.56 29.12 16.69
CA PRO A 53 -17.07 30.46 16.95
C PRO A 53 -16.99 30.84 18.44
N ARG A 54 -16.43 32.03 18.71
CA ARG A 54 -16.21 32.56 20.05
C ARG A 54 -16.68 34.01 20.16
N CYS A 55 -17.18 34.39 21.33
CA CYS A 55 -17.39 35.78 21.74
C CYS A 55 -16.75 35.98 23.11
N CYS A 56 -15.98 37.04 23.31
CA CYS A 56 -15.28 37.30 24.58
C CYS A 56 -14.48 36.08 25.11
N ARG A 57 -13.87 35.31 24.20
CA ARG A 57 -13.14 34.04 24.45
C ARG A 57 -13.99 32.86 24.92
N GLN A 58 -15.31 33.00 25.01
CA GLN A 58 -16.25 31.92 25.31
C GLN A 58 -16.79 31.30 24.02
N TYR A 59 -16.93 29.98 24.00
CA TYR A 59 -17.50 29.27 22.86
C TYR A 59 -18.98 29.56 22.71
N ILE A 60 -19.42 29.74 21.46
CA ILE A 60 -20.83 29.95 21.14
C ILE A 60 -21.43 28.60 20.70
N PRO A 61 -22.41 28.04 21.43
CA PRO A 61 -23.06 26.80 21.03
C PRO A 61 -23.85 26.94 19.73
N LEU A 62 -23.69 25.98 18.81
CA LEU A 62 -24.46 25.93 17.55
C LEU A 62 -25.98 25.89 17.79
N SER A 63 -26.42 25.30 18.92
CA SER A 63 -27.83 25.20 19.30
C SER A 63 -28.56 26.54 19.37
N LEU A 64 -27.84 27.64 19.62
CA LEU A 64 -28.41 29.00 19.70
C LEU A 64 -28.95 29.51 18.36
N ILE A 65 -28.37 29.06 17.24
CA ILE A 65 -28.72 29.54 15.89
C ILE A 65 -29.22 28.41 14.97
N THR A 66 -29.27 27.17 15.46
CA THR A 66 -29.63 25.98 14.67
C THR A 66 -31.01 26.10 14.03
N LYS A 67 -31.97 26.78 14.66
CA LYS A 67 -33.34 26.93 14.11
C LYS A 67 -33.39 27.88 12.91
N GLN A 68 -32.45 28.81 12.81
CA GLN A 68 -32.35 29.83 11.76
C GLN A 68 -31.40 29.43 10.62
N MET A 69 -30.70 28.30 10.77
CA MET A 69 -29.83 27.75 9.74
C MET A 69 -30.59 26.77 8.84
N THR A 70 -30.32 26.84 7.54
CA THR A 70 -30.79 25.84 6.57
C THR A 70 -30.04 24.51 6.77
N THR A 71 -30.51 23.45 6.11
CA THR A 71 -29.82 22.15 6.13
C THR A 71 -28.42 22.26 5.55
N GLU A 72 -28.26 23.00 4.45
CA GLU A 72 -26.99 23.18 3.75
C GLU A 72 -25.96 23.93 4.61
N GLU A 73 -26.40 24.91 5.40
CA GLU A 73 -25.55 25.67 6.31
C GLU A 73 -25.08 24.83 7.50
N LYS A 74 -25.97 23.98 8.03
CA LYS A 74 -25.63 23.02 9.09
C LYS A 74 -24.60 22.00 8.58
N ASP A 75 -24.82 21.47 7.39
CA ASP A 75 -23.91 20.53 6.74
C ASP A 75 -22.55 21.18 6.48
N ALA A 76 -22.53 22.43 6.01
CA ALA A 76 -21.29 23.19 5.82
C ALA A 76 -20.52 23.36 7.15
N PHE A 77 -21.22 23.67 8.24
CA PHE A 77 -20.59 23.79 9.57
C PHE A 77 -20.07 22.46 10.10
N GLN A 78 -20.81 21.37 9.93
CA GLN A 78 -20.38 20.03 10.32
C GLN A 78 -19.17 19.57 9.50
N ARG A 79 -19.16 19.82 8.18
CA ARG A 79 -18.02 19.50 7.32
C ARG A 79 -16.78 20.29 7.71
N ALA A 80 -16.90 21.60 7.96
CA ALA A 80 -15.80 22.41 8.44
C ALA A 80 -15.26 21.90 9.79
N LYS A 81 -16.15 21.48 10.71
CA LYS A 81 -15.75 20.85 11.98
C LYS A 81 -14.89 19.60 11.75
N ILE A 82 -15.32 18.71 10.85
CA ILE A 82 -14.58 17.48 10.51
C ILE A 82 -13.25 17.83 9.84
N GLU A 83 -13.27 18.74 8.87
CA GLU A 83 -12.09 19.20 8.15
C GLU A 83 -11.02 19.73 9.11
N PHE A 84 -11.37 20.70 9.96
CA PHE A 84 -10.41 21.33 10.87
C PHE A 84 -9.93 20.37 11.97
N SER A 85 -10.74 19.38 12.35
CA SER A 85 -10.31 18.33 13.30
C SER A 85 -9.51 17.20 12.66
N THR A 86 -9.46 17.12 11.32
CA THR A 86 -8.69 16.10 10.59
C THR A 86 -7.23 16.53 10.43
N SER A 87 -6.27 15.71 10.87
CA SER A 87 -4.83 16.02 10.76
C SER A 87 -4.28 15.83 9.35
N ASN A 88 -4.53 14.66 8.72
CA ASN A 88 -4.10 14.37 7.35
C ASN A 88 -5.26 14.62 6.37
N ARG A 89 -5.53 15.89 6.08
CA ARG A 89 -6.64 16.31 5.22
C ARG A 89 -6.39 15.87 3.78
N THR A 90 -7.46 15.44 3.11
CA THR A 90 -7.42 15.11 1.69
C THR A 90 -8.44 15.95 0.95
N TYR A 91 -7.97 16.68 -0.05
CA TYR A 91 -8.79 17.52 -0.91
C TYR A 91 -8.91 16.87 -2.28
N CYS A 92 -10.03 17.10 -2.95
CA CYS A 92 -10.22 16.62 -4.31
C CYS A 92 -9.16 17.20 -5.24
N SER A 93 -8.39 16.32 -5.89
CA SER A 93 -7.34 16.66 -6.85
C SER A 93 -7.86 17.29 -8.14
N ASN A 94 -9.17 17.23 -8.39
CA ASN A 94 -9.79 18.02 -9.44
C ASN A 94 -9.77 19.50 -9.02
N THR A 95 -8.95 20.30 -9.69
CA THR A 95 -8.71 21.71 -9.38
C THR A 95 -9.95 22.59 -9.48
N VAL A 96 -10.96 22.19 -10.26
CA VAL A 96 -12.27 22.89 -10.31
C VAL A 96 -13.10 22.58 -9.07
N CYS A 97 -12.96 21.37 -8.50
CA CYS A 97 -13.68 20.96 -7.31
C CYS A 97 -12.97 21.41 -6.04
N GLY A 98 -11.73 20.95 -5.80
CA GLY A 98 -10.89 21.32 -4.65
C GLY A 98 -11.48 21.05 -3.26
N ARG A 99 -12.63 20.39 -3.15
CA ARG A 99 -13.34 20.23 -1.87
C ARG A 99 -12.68 19.19 -0.98
N PHE A 100 -12.76 19.43 0.32
CA PHE A 100 -12.37 18.45 1.34
C PHE A 100 -13.18 17.16 1.22
N ILE A 101 -12.47 16.02 1.18
CA ILE A 101 -13.03 14.67 1.18
C ILE A 101 -13.01 14.16 2.62
N ILE A 102 -14.19 13.81 3.14
CA ILE A 102 -14.33 13.28 4.50
C ILE A 102 -13.61 11.93 4.63
N PRO A 103 -13.00 11.61 5.79
CA PRO A 103 -12.26 10.37 5.99
C PRO A 103 -13.06 9.09 5.71
N SER A 104 -14.38 9.10 5.91
CA SER A 104 -15.26 7.96 5.60
C SER A 104 -15.31 7.58 4.12
N ASN A 105 -14.85 8.47 3.23
CA ASN A 105 -14.83 8.24 1.79
C ASN A 105 -13.43 7.91 1.27
N ILE A 106 -12.53 7.52 2.18
CA ILE A 106 -11.17 7.10 1.88
C ILE A 106 -11.06 5.60 2.17
N PHE A 107 -10.78 4.81 1.13
CA PHE A 107 -10.67 3.35 1.25
C PHE A 107 -9.32 2.87 0.69
N SER A 108 -8.57 2.12 1.50
CA SER A 108 -7.15 1.80 1.29
C SER A 108 -6.33 3.07 1.09
N GLU A 109 -6.29 3.63 -0.13
CA GLU A 109 -5.62 4.90 -0.44
C GLU A 109 -6.39 5.72 -1.51
N GLN A 110 -7.64 5.34 -1.78
CA GLN A 110 -8.51 6.01 -2.74
C GLN A 110 -9.51 6.90 -2.00
N ALA A 111 -9.35 8.21 -2.13
CA ALA A 111 -10.30 9.19 -1.64
C ALA A 111 -11.29 9.55 -2.75
N LYS A 112 -12.58 9.18 -2.57
CA LYS A 112 -13.63 9.45 -3.56
C LYS A 112 -14.38 10.73 -3.23
N CYS A 113 -14.40 11.67 -4.16
CA CYS A 113 -15.15 12.92 -4.02
C CYS A 113 -16.65 12.69 -4.28
N GLU A 114 -17.50 13.04 -3.31
CA GLU A 114 -18.97 12.94 -3.43
C GLU A 114 -19.55 13.96 -4.40
N TYR A 115 -18.85 15.07 -4.64
CA TYR A 115 -19.38 16.19 -5.42
C TYR A 115 -19.13 16.06 -6.92
N CYS A 116 -17.92 15.67 -7.31
CA CYS A 116 -17.54 15.55 -8.73
C CYS A 116 -17.24 14.11 -9.15
N GLY A 117 -17.30 13.14 -8.24
CA GLY A 117 -17.02 11.73 -8.50
C GLY A 117 -15.54 11.39 -8.74
N SER A 118 -14.66 12.38 -8.87
CA SER A 118 -13.23 12.18 -9.07
C SER A 118 -12.59 11.47 -7.87
N SER A 119 -11.56 10.67 -8.14
CA SER A 119 -10.78 9.98 -7.12
C SER A 119 -9.41 10.61 -6.97
N THR A 120 -8.94 10.70 -5.74
CA THR A 120 -7.66 11.29 -5.36
C THR A 120 -6.88 10.25 -4.55
N CYS A 121 -5.57 10.16 -4.78
CA CYS A 121 -4.69 9.35 -3.94
C CYS A 121 -4.56 9.99 -2.56
N ALA A 122 -4.89 9.25 -1.50
CA ALA A 122 -4.82 9.75 -0.12
C ALA A 122 -3.37 9.93 0.37
N MET A 123 -2.39 9.29 -0.27
CA MET A 123 -0.97 9.45 0.02
C MET A 123 -0.40 10.74 -0.61
N CYS A 124 -0.34 10.79 -1.95
CA CYS A 124 0.31 11.89 -2.68
C CYS A 124 -0.61 13.06 -3.04
N LYS A 125 -1.91 12.97 -2.73
CA LYS A 125 -2.94 13.99 -3.01
C LYS A 125 -3.15 14.33 -4.50
N ASN A 126 -2.52 13.60 -5.40
CA ASN A 126 -2.70 13.70 -6.86
C ASN A 126 -3.92 12.88 -7.34
N PRO A 127 -4.32 12.99 -8.62
CA PRO A 127 -5.33 12.09 -9.20
C PRO A 127 -5.01 10.62 -8.88
N PHE A 128 -6.05 9.87 -8.53
CA PHE A 128 -5.88 8.47 -8.14
C PHE A 128 -5.22 7.66 -9.26
N HIS A 129 -4.29 6.78 -8.87
CA HIS A 129 -3.58 5.88 -9.76
C HIS A 129 -3.60 4.46 -9.17
N SER A 130 -3.61 3.46 -10.05
CA SER A 130 -3.58 2.04 -9.65
C SER A 130 -2.18 1.50 -9.41
N ASP A 131 -1.16 2.19 -9.93
CA ASP A 131 0.23 1.81 -9.75
C ASP A 131 0.76 2.24 -8.38
N ASP A 132 1.95 1.75 -8.06
CA ASP A 132 2.69 2.10 -6.84
C ASP A 132 2.81 3.62 -6.68
N CYS A 133 2.45 4.13 -5.50
CA CYS A 133 2.58 5.56 -5.23
C CYS A 133 4.05 5.95 -5.08
N PRO A 134 4.54 6.96 -5.83
CA PRO A 134 5.94 7.41 -5.70
C PRO A 134 6.23 8.02 -4.33
N GLU A 135 5.20 8.53 -3.64
CA GLU A 135 5.31 9.13 -2.30
C GLU A 135 5.02 8.13 -1.17
N ASP A 136 4.82 6.84 -1.48
CA ASP A 136 4.76 5.79 -0.46
C ASP A 136 6.16 5.52 0.10
N ALA A 137 6.48 6.20 1.20
CA ALA A 137 7.78 6.09 1.85
C ALA A 137 8.13 4.64 2.25
N ALA A 138 7.15 3.87 2.73
CA ALA A 138 7.38 2.48 3.13
C ALA A 138 7.71 1.60 1.93
N LEU A 139 6.99 1.77 0.82
CA LEU A 139 7.30 1.08 -0.43
C LEU A 139 8.67 1.50 -0.97
N GLN A 140 9.01 2.79 -0.94
CA GLN A 140 10.32 3.27 -1.40
C GLN A 140 11.46 2.70 -0.55
N GLU A 141 11.31 2.60 0.77
CA GLU A 141 12.29 1.94 1.63
C GLU A 141 12.42 0.45 1.31
N MET A 142 11.30 -0.24 1.08
CA MET A 142 11.32 -1.64 0.70
C MET A 142 11.99 -1.88 -0.65
N LEU A 143 11.82 -0.98 -1.63
CA LEU A 143 12.49 -1.02 -2.93
C LEU A 143 14.00 -0.75 -2.82
N LYS A 144 14.41 0.13 -1.91
CA LYS A 144 15.84 0.36 -1.61
C LYS A 144 16.47 -0.89 -0.99
N LEU A 145 15.79 -1.48 -0.01
CA LEU A 145 16.24 -2.73 0.63
C LEU A 145 16.32 -3.85 -0.41
N SER A 146 15.29 -4.03 -1.24
CA SER A 146 15.26 -5.06 -2.28
C SER A 146 16.43 -4.91 -3.25
N THR A 147 16.74 -3.67 -3.66
CA THR A 147 17.89 -3.40 -4.53
C THR A 147 19.22 -3.77 -3.84
N SER A 148 19.38 -3.45 -2.55
CA SER A 148 20.60 -3.79 -1.80
C SER A 148 20.80 -5.29 -1.60
N GLN A 149 19.71 -6.03 -1.43
CA GLN A 149 19.71 -7.50 -1.31
C GLN A 149 19.70 -8.19 -2.68
N GLY A 150 19.56 -7.43 -3.77
CA GLY A 150 19.43 -7.94 -5.12
C GLY A 150 18.14 -8.71 -5.36
N TRP A 151 17.08 -8.50 -4.56
CA TRP A 151 15.74 -9.05 -4.77
C TRP A 151 15.04 -8.39 -5.97
N GLN A 152 14.19 -9.16 -6.66
CA GLN A 152 13.43 -8.70 -7.83
C GLN A 152 11.92 -8.80 -7.58
N ARG A 153 11.14 -7.83 -8.08
CA ARG A 153 9.69 -7.89 -8.04
C ARG A 153 9.13 -8.71 -9.18
N CYS A 154 8.13 -9.54 -8.88
CA CYS A 154 7.34 -10.20 -9.90
C CYS A 154 6.67 -9.16 -10.80
N LEU A 155 6.75 -9.34 -12.13
CA LEU A 155 6.15 -8.43 -13.10
C LEU A 155 4.64 -8.27 -12.92
N SER A 156 3.96 -9.35 -12.49
CA SER A 156 2.51 -9.46 -12.40
C SER A 156 1.98 -9.09 -11.00
N CYS A 157 2.31 -9.88 -9.98
CA CYS A 157 1.77 -9.67 -8.62
C CYS A 157 2.61 -8.76 -7.73
N LYS A 158 3.75 -8.25 -8.23
CA LYS A 158 4.66 -7.35 -7.52
C LYS A 158 5.32 -7.89 -6.24
N ALA A 159 5.10 -9.16 -5.90
CA ALA A 159 5.77 -9.84 -4.79
C ALA A 159 7.30 -9.76 -4.94
N MET A 160 8.00 -9.57 -3.82
CA MET A 160 9.46 -9.63 -3.78
C MET A 160 9.91 -11.09 -3.89
N VAL A 161 10.83 -11.34 -4.82
CA VAL A 161 11.40 -12.65 -5.11
C VAL A 161 12.91 -12.55 -4.92
N GLU A 162 13.44 -13.46 -4.12
CA GLU A 162 14.87 -13.65 -3.95
C GLU A 162 15.35 -14.79 -4.86
N LEU A 163 16.51 -14.61 -5.49
CA LEU A 163 17.21 -15.66 -6.23
C LEU A 163 18.48 -16.03 -5.49
N THR A 164 18.44 -17.18 -4.81
CA THR A 164 19.56 -17.77 -4.10
C THR A 164 20.55 -18.42 -5.06
N ILE A 165 20.06 -19.27 -5.97
CA ILE A 165 20.87 -20.13 -6.86
C ILE A 165 20.20 -20.32 -8.24
N GLY A 166 21.00 -20.67 -9.25
CA GLY A 166 20.51 -21.06 -10.57
C GLY A 166 20.46 -19.93 -11.62
N CYS A 167 19.66 -20.15 -12.68
CA CYS A 167 19.53 -19.23 -13.80
C CYS A 167 18.58 -18.05 -13.48
N TYR A 168 18.56 -17.04 -14.34
CA TYR A 168 17.72 -15.85 -14.16
C TYR A 168 16.27 -16.03 -14.63
N HIS A 169 15.84 -17.25 -14.99
CA HIS A 169 14.43 -17.56 -15.29
C HIS A 169 13.66 -17.81 -14.01
N MET A 170 12.72 -16.93 -13.66
CA MET A 170 11.94 -17.03 -12.44
C MET A 170 10.48 -17.29 -12.73
N THR A 171 9.90 -18.26 -12.03
CA THR A 171 8.46 -18.52 -12.03
C THR A 171 7.90 -18.10 -10.67
N CYS A 172 7.10 -17.04 -10.64
CA CYS A 172 6.48 -16.57 -9.40
C CYS A 172 5.37 -17.54 -8.93
N ASN A 173 4.99 -17.47 -7.64
CA ASN A 173 3.82 -18.19 -7.12
C ASN A 173 2.52 -17.87 -7.89
N CYS A 174 2.40 -16.67 -8.48
CA CYS A 174 1.28 -16.28 -9.34
C CYS A 174 1.42 -16.80 -10.79
N LYS A 175 2.37 -17.70 -11.07
CA LYS A 175 2.67 -18.33 -12.37
C LYS A 175 3.28 -17.43 -13.44
N ALA A 176 3.55 -16.16 -13.13
CA ALA A 176 4.24 -15.29 -14.06
C ALA A 176 5.72 -15.69 -14.18
N GLU A 177 6.17 -15.88 -15.42
CA GLU A 177 7.57 -16.14 -15.76
C GLU A 177 8.29 -14.86 -16.16
N PHE A 178 9.41 -14.56 -15.49
CA PHE A 178 10.13 -13.30 -15.67
C PHE A 178 11.64 -13.46 -15.53
N CYS A 179 12.38 -12.51 -16.10
CA CYS A 179 13.82 -12.42 -15.96
C CYS A 179 14.16 -11.74 -14.63
N TYR A 180 14.94 -12.41 -13.77
CA TYR A 180 15.35 -11.87 -12.47
C TYR A 180 16.17 -10.57 -12.59
N LEU A 181 16.99 -10.42 -13.64
CA LEU A 181 17.84 -9.24 -13.83
C LEU A 181 17.06 -7.97 -14.15
N CYS A 182 15.97 -8.08 -14.92
CA CYS A 182 15.27 -6.90 -15.44
C CYS A 182 13.77 -6.86 -15.15
N GLY A 183 13.21 -7.90 -14.52
CA GLY A 183 11.79 -7.97 -14.18
C GLY A 183 10.85 -8.14 -15.39
N LYS A 184 11.35 -8.19 -16.63
CA LYS A 184 10.51 -8.34 -17.83
C LYS A 184 10.06 -9.79 -18.02
N LYS A 185 9.00 -9.99 -18.79
CA LYS A 185 8.52 -11.32 -19.19
C LYS A 185 9.66 -12.17 -19.75
N TRP A 186 9.73 -13.43 -19.35
CA TRP A 186 10.80 -14.34 -19.79
C TRP A 186 10.90 -14.38 -21.33
N LYS A 187 12.13 -14.50 -21.85
CA LYS A 187 12.48 -14.44 -23.30
C LYS A 187 12.14 -13.13 -24.05
N THR A 188 11.72 -12.07 -23.36
CA THR A 188 11.49 -10.73 -23.99
C THR A 188 12.66 -9.76 -23.81
N CYS A 189 13.78 -10.21 -23.24
CA CYS A 189 14.97 -9.40 -22.97
C CYS A 189 16.24 -10.09 -23.47
N ARG A 190 17.33 -9.31 -23.63
CA ARG A 190 18.67 -9.80 -24.00
C ARG A 190 19.60 -9.96 -22.79
N CYS A 191 19.03 -10.11 -21.60
CA CYS A 191 19.82 -10.31 -20.39
C CYS A 191 20.56 -11.65 -20.48
N ALA A 192 21.72 -11.73 -19.80
CA ALA A 192 22.38 -13.01 -19.59
C ALA A 192 21.38 -13.99 -18.94
N MET A 193 21.47 -15.27 -19.29
CA MET A 193 20.60 -16.31 -18.73
C MET A 193 21.08 -16.79 -17.35
N TRP A 194 22.37 -16.61 -17.04
CA TRP A 194 22.98 -17.04 -15.78
C TRP A 194 24.24 -16.20 -15.46
N ALA A 195 24.74 -16.31 -14.24
CA ALA A 195 26.07 -15.85 -13.85
C ALA A 195 26.92 -17.06 -13.43
N GLU A 196 28.16 -17.14 -13.92
CA GLU A 196 29.02 -18.32 -13.75
C GLU A 196 29.22 -18.74 -12.31
N ARG A 197 29.49 -17.77 -11.44
CA ARG A 197 29.58 -18.00 -9.99
C ARG A 197 28.37 -18.71 -9.39
N ARG A 198 27.16 -18.50 -9.91
CA ARG A 198 25.93 -19.11 -9.39
C ARG A 198 25.76 -20.55 -9.85
N LEU A 199 26.30 -20.89 -11.01
CA LEU A 199 26.31 -22.29 -11.48
C LEU A 199 27.36 -23.10 -10.75
N VAL A 200 28.52 -22.51 -10.45
CA VAL A 200 29.54 -23.14 -9.59
C VAL A 200 28.97 -23.41 -8.21
N ALA A 201 28.36 -22.41 -7.56
CA ALA A 201 27.74 -22.59 -6.25
C ALA A 201 26.64 -23.67 -6.27
N ARG A 202 25.82 -23.71 -7.32
CA ARG A 202 24.81 -24.76 -7.47
C ARG A 202 25.45 -26.14 -7.67
N ALA A 203 26.50 -26.24 -8.48
CA ALA A 203 27.22 -27.50 -8.68
C ALA A 203 27.87 -27.99 -7.38
N GLU A 204 28.44 -27.08 -6.58
CA GLU A 204 28.95 -27.37 -5.24
C GLU A 204 27.86 -27.94 -4.33
N GLU A 205 26.72 -27.27 -4.22
CA GLU A 205 25.59 -27.73 -3.41
C GLU A 205 25.09 -29.12 -3.81
N ILE A 206 24.98 -29.39 -5.12
CA ILE A 206 24.52 -30.70 -5.62
C ILE A 206 25.55 -31.77 -5.29
N VAL A 207 26.84 -31.51 -5.54
CA VAL A 207 27.92 -32.45 -5.24
C VAL A 207 27.94 -32.75 -3.75
N ASP A 208 27.96 -31.73 -2.90
CA ASP A 208 28.01 -31.92 -1.44
C ASP A 208 26.77 -32.65 -0.91
N ARG A 209 25.59 -32.45 -1.52
CA ARG A 209 24.35 -33.17 -1.17
C ARG A 209 24.37 -34.64 -1.59
N GLU A 210 25.05 -34.98 -2.68
CA GLU A 210 25.10 -36.33 -3.24
C GLU A 210 26.25 -37.19 -2.66
N LEU A 211 27.20 -36.58 -1.95
CA LEU A 211 28.32 -37.29 -1.33
C LEU A 211 27.98 -37.79 0.07
N ASP A 212 28.09 -39.11 0.28
CA ASP A 212 27.97 -39.72 1.61
C ASP A 212 29.22 -39.49 2.48
N HIS A 213 30.38 -39.25 1.85
CA HIS A 213 31.64 -38.96 2.52
C HIS A 213 32.46 -37.90 1.77
N PRO A 214 33.35 -37.14 2.46
CA PRO A 214 34.23 -36.19 1.81
C PRO A 214 35.12 -36.87 0.74
N LEU A 215 35.22 -36.24 -0.43
CA LEU A 215 36.16 -36.65 -1.48
C LEU A 215 37.48 -35.90 -1.38
N PRO A 216 38.58 -36.45 -1.93
CA PRO A 216 39.81 -35.69 -2.15
C PRO A 216 39.54 -34.40 -2.93
N LEU A 217 40.23 -33.31 -2.58
CA LEU A 217 39.96 -31.97 -3.12
C LEU A 217 39.96 -31.91 -4.65
N GLN A 218 40.92 -32.58 -5.30
CA GLN A 218 41.05 -32.57 -6.75
C GLN A 218 39.89 -33.30 -7.45
N GLU A 219 39.43 -34.42 -6.88
CA GLU A 219 38.28 -35.18 -7.40
C GLU A 219 36.98 -34.40 -7.19
N ARG A 220 36.83 -33.74 -6.03
CA ARG A 220 35.69 -32.86 -5.75
C ARG A 220 35.62 -31.71 -6.77
N GLN A 221 36.73 -31.03 -7.02
CA GLN A 221 36.82 -29.94 -7.99
C GLN A 221 36.48 -30.40 -9.41
N HIS A 222 36.95 -31.59 -9.81
CA HIS A 222 36.63 -32.16 -11.12
C HIS A 222 35.13 -32.43 -11.28
N ARG A 223 34.48 -33.03 -10.27
CA ARG A 223 33.01 -33.24 -10.28
C ARG A 223 32.24 -31.94 -10.35
N ILE A 224 32.64 -30.92 -9.59
CA ILE A 224 31.99 -29.60 -9.61
C ILE A 224 32.09 -28.97 -11.00
N ALA A 225 33.26 -29.02 -11.63
CA ALA A 225 33.47 -28.49 -12.98
C ALA A 225 32.60 -29.20 -14.02
N GLN A 226 32.58 -30.54 -14.00
CA GLN A 226 31.73 -31.34 -14.89
C GLN A 226 30.24 -31.02 -14.71
N LEU A 227 29.78 -30.92 -13.47
CA LEU A 227 28.39 -30.61 -13.19
C LEU A 227 28.03 -29.16 -13.57
N ARG A 228 28.93 -28.20 -13.34
CA ARG A 228 28.77 -26.83 -13.83
C ARG A 228 28.55 -26.82 -15.34
N ASP A 229 29.40 -27.54 -16.09
CA ASP A 229 29.33 -27.60 -17.56
C ASP A 229 28.05 -28.31 -18.02
N HIS A 230 27.61 -29.35 -17.31
CA HIS A 230 26.32 -29.97 -17.57
C HIS A 230 25.15 -29.01 -17.35
N LEU A 231 25.12 -28.32 -16.20
CA LEU A 231 24.08 -27.33 -15.87
C LEU A 231 24.06 -26.17 -16.89
N LEU A 232 25.20 -25.81 -17.47
CA LEU A 232 25.29 -24.84 -18.55
C LEU A 232 24.58 -25.30 -19.82
N GLU A 233 24.67 -26.57 -20.16
CA GLU A 233 24.03 -27.12 -21.35
C GLU A 233 22.54 -27.42 -21.13
N THR A 234 22.16 -27.81 -19.91
CA THR A 234 20.80 -28.30 -19.59
C THR A 234 19.92 -27.30 -18.82
N HIS A 235 20.34 -26.03 -18.72
CA HIS A 235 19.65 -24.97 -17.96
C HIS A 235 18.20 -24.68 -18.39
N GLN A 236 17.78 -25.08 -19.59
CA GLN A 236 16.40 -24.91 -20.10
C GLN A 236 15.58 -26.18 -19.88
N CYS A 237 15.45 -26.62 -18.63
CA CYS A 237 14.58 -27.74 -18.32
C CYS A 237 13.12 -27.28 -18.20
N ASP A 238 12.24 -27.79 -19.05
CA ASP A 238 10.82 -27.45 -19.05
C ASP A 238 10.02 -28.20 -17.96
N HIS A 239 10.66 -29.10 -17.20
CA HIS A 239 10.09 -29.80 -16.04
C HIS A 239 8.75 -30.53 -16.25
N VAL A 240 8.37 -30.79 -17.50
CA VAL A 240 7.02 -31.25 -17.85
C VAL A 240 6.66 -32.59 -17.21
N GLU A 241 7.52 -33.62 -17.31
CA GLU A 241 7.12 -34.97 -16.82
C GLU A 241 8.23 -35.83 -16.18
N ARG A 242 9.51 -35.58 -16.46
CA ARG A 242 10.59 -36.55 -16.19
C ARG A 242 11.39 -36.23 -14.92
N PHE A 243 10.83 -36.54 -13.76
CA PHE A 243 11.57 -36.53 -12.49
C PHE A 243 11.92 -37.96 -12.04
N GLU A 244 13.13 -38.13 -11.52
CA GLU A 244 13.54 -39.36 -10.85
C GLU A 244 13.15 -39.33 -9.38
N ARG A 245 12.75 -40.48 -8.83
CA ARG A 245 12.38 -40.59 -7.41
C ARG A 245 13.61 -41.00 -6.62
N ILE A 246 14.05 -40.13 -5.72
CA ILE A 246 15.13 -40.43 -4.78
C ILE A 246 14.49 -40.85 -3.47
N ALA A 247 14.76 -42.09 -3.05
CA ALA A 247 14.40 -42.63 -1.75
C ALA A 247 15.68 -43.08 -1.05
N GLY A 248 15.74 -42.97 0.27
CA GLY A 248 16.93 -43.37 1.03
C GLY A 248 16.60 -43.53 2.51
N ASP A 249 17.45 -44.30 3.19
CA ASP A 249 17.39 -44.59 4.63
C ASP A 249 18.27 -43.61 5.44
N THR A 250 18.60 -42.47 4.84
CA THR A 250 19.57 -41.51 5.37
C THR A 250 18.93 -40.63 6.44
N ARG A 251 19.69 -40.36 7.50
CA ARG A 251 19.30 -39.50 8.64
C ARG A 251 18.98 -38.05 8.25
N ALA A 252 19.20 -37.67 6.98
CA ALA A 252 18.95 -36.34 6.47
C ALA A 252 17.56 -36.25 5.82
N ARG A 253 16.75 -35.29 6.27
CA ARG A 253 15.44 -35.01 5.67
C ARG A 253 15.65 -34.31 4.32
N PHE A 254 15.04 -34.80 3.25
CA PHE A 254 15.04 -34.11 1.95
C PHE A 254 14.34 -32.76 2.07
N ALA A 255 14.90 -31.68 1.52
CA ALA A 255 14.25 -30.37 1.50
C ALA A 255 13.70 -30.07 0.10
N CYS A 256 12.42 -29.73 0.01
CA CYS A 256 11.80 -29.28 -1.23
C CYS A 256 12.31 -27.89 -1.58
N GLU A 257 12.96 -27.72 -2.72
CA GLU A 257 13.53 -26.44 -3.16
C GLU A 257 12.45 -25.43 -3.58
N MET A 258 11.18 -25.85 -3.72
CA MET A 258 10.07 -24.95 -4.06
C MET A 258 9.23 -24.49 -2.85
N CYS A 259 9.13 -25.29 -1.79
CA CYS A 259 8.33 -24.91 -0.60
C CYS A 259 9.11 -24.91 0.71
N GLY A 260 10.38 -25.33 0.70
CA GLY A 260 11.22 -25.46 1.90
C GLY A 260 10.81 -26.59 2.85
N ALA A 261 9.71 -27.32 2.56
CA ALA A 261 9.24 -28.39 3.42
C ALA A 261 10.19 -29.58 3.39
N HIS A 262 10.35 -30.21 4.55
CA HIS A 262 11.18 -31.39 4.72
C HIS A 262 10.37 -32.67 4.51
N HIS A 263 10.94 -33.63 3.79
CA HIS A 263 10.35 -34.91 3.44
C HIS A 263 11.29 -36.05 3.82
N TRP A 264 10.74 -37.16 4.32
CA TRP A 264 11.52 -38.27 4.87
C TRP A 264 11.42 -39.56 4.05
N ARG A 265 10.39 -39.69 3.19
CA ARG A 265 10.18 -40.92 2.40
C ARG A 265 10.92 -40.89 1.07
N PHE A 266 10.76 -39.80 0.35
CA PHE A 266 11.36 -39.59 -0.96
C PHE A 266 11.27 -38.11 -1.35
N ILE A 267 12.06 -37.73 -2.35
CA ILE A 267 11.92 -36.49 -3.09
C ILE A 267 12.05 -36.76 -4.59
N LEU A 268 11.52 -35.87 -5.43
CA LEU A 268 11.66 -35.96 -6.88
C LEU A 268 12.82 -35.07 -7.31
N ARG A 269 13.80 -35.62 -8.04
CA ARG A 269 14.92 -34.85 -8.61
C ARG A 269 14.77 -34.75 -10.12
N CYS A 270 15.05 -33.59 -10.67
CA CYS A 270 15.16 -33.44 -12.12
C CYS A 270 16.52 -34.00 -12.59
N PRO A 271 16.57 -34.94 -13.55
CA PRO A 271 17.84 -35.49 -14.03
C PRO A 271 18.69 -34.48 -14.82
N CYS A 272 18.10 -33.38 -15.29
CA CYS A 272 18.82 -32.36 -16.07
C CYS A 272 19.47 -31.31 -15.17
N CYS A 273 18.73 -30.76 -14.20
CA CYS A 273 19.22 -29.65 -13.37
C CYS A 273 19.33 -29.99 -11.87
N HIS A 274 19.13 -31.26 -11.51
CA HIS A 274 19.18 -31.77 -10.13
C HIS A 274 18.25 -31.03 -9.15
N PHE A 275 17.24 -30.31 -9.64
CA PHE A 275 16.23 -29.61 -8.84
C PHE A 275 15.37 -30.63 -8.08
N GLN A 276 15.31 -30.49 -6.75
CA GLN A 276 14.55 -31.38 -5.88
C GLN A 276 13.21 -30.76 -5.47
N VAL A 277 12.12 -31.47 -5.73
CA VAL A 277 10.75 -31.01 -5.50
C VAL A 277 9.90 -32.11 -4.85
N CYS A 278 8.97 -31.74 -3.97
CA CYS A 278 8.02 -32.71 -3.40
C CYS A 278 6.86 -33.00 -4.38
N GLU A 279 6.20 -34.14 -4.21
CA GLU A 279 5.12 -34.58 -5.10
C GLU A 279 3.98 -33.53 -5.21
N ALA A 280 3.56 -32.93 -4.09
CA ALA A 280 2.52 -31.91 -4.08
C ALA A 280 2.94 -30.65 -4.85
N CYS A 281 4.20 -30.25 -4.68
CA CYS A 281 4.79 -29.12 -5.39
C CYS A 281 4.87 -29.40 -6.89
N ARG A 282 5.33 -30.57 -7.31
CA ARG A 282 5.33 -30.96 -8.72
C ARG A 282 3.92 -30.93 -9.33
N ARG A 283 2.91 -31.48 -8.64
CA ARG A 283 1.54 -31.58 -9.20
C ARG A 283 0.76 -30.27 -9.25
N HIS A 284 1.01 -29.36 -8.31
CA HIS A 284 0.18 -28.18 -8.11
C HIS A 284 0.91 -26.87 -8.39
N ARG A 285 2.24 -26.90 -8.51
CA ARG A 285 3.04 -25.67 -8.61
C ARG A 285 3.97 -25.59 -9.82
N MET A 286 4.35 -26.71 -10.43
CA MET A 286 5.04 -26.75 -11.72
C MET A 286 4.05 -26.94 -12.85
#